data_AF-A0A8B8Q291-F1
#
_entry.id   AF-A0A8B8Q291-F1
#
_cell.length_a   1.000
_cell.length_b   1.000
_cell.length_c   1.000
_cell.angle_alpha   90.00
_cell.angle_beta   90.00
_cell.angle_gamma   90.00
#
_symmetry.space_group_name_H-M   'P 1'
#
loop_
_entity.id
_entity.type
_entity.pdbx_description
1 polymer ?
#
loop_
_entity_poly.entity_id
_entity_poly.type
_entity_poly.pdbx_seq_one_letter_code
_entity_poly.pdbx_strand_id
1 'polypeptide(L)'
;MVKALEEEREELERRAREGETVVPGGTGGKSLEAQEHLAEGRSKGGQKGGQTRKEQVGKEGYQEMGRKGGLSSTGESGGERAARKGIEIDESKFKTRS
;
A
#
# COMPACT_ATOMS: atom_id res chain seq x y z
N MET A 1 -28.11 -21.48 -0.34
CA MET A 1 -27.22 -20.32 -0.54
C MET A 1 -26.07 -20.29 0.47
N VAL A 2 -26.31 -20.59 1.75
CA VAL A 2 -25.26 -20.62 2.81
C VAL A 2 -24.13 -21.64 2.52
N LYS A 3 -24.49 -22.85 2.07
CA LYS A 3 -23.52 -23.93 1.81
C LYS A 3 -22.43 -23.59 0.79
N ALA A 4 -22.76 -22.83 -0.25
CA ALA A 4 -21.78 -22.45 -1.29
C ALA A 4 -20.74 -21.44 -0.78
N LEU A 5 -21.13 -20.61 0.20
CA LEU A 5 -20.27 -19.59 0.81
C LEU A 5 -19.31 -20.20 1.84
N GLU A 6 -19.75 -21.26 2.51
CA GLU A 6 -18.92 -22.08 3.40
C GLU A 6 -17.88 -22.89 2.60
N GLU A 7 -18.30 -23.51 1.48
CA GLU A 7 -17.39 -24.25 0.58
C GLU A 7 -16.30 -23.34 -0.01
N GLU A 8 -16.64 -22.10 -0.40
CA GLU A 8 -15.66 -21.10 -0.85
C GLU A 8 -14.65 -20.75 0.25
N ARG A 9 -15.12 -20.51 1.47
CA ARG A 9 -14.24 -20.20 2.61
C ARG A 9 -13.30 -21.36 2.95
N GLU A 10 -13.77 -22.60 2.89
CA GLU A 10 -12.93 -23.77 3.10
C GLU A 10 -11.86 -23.93 2.00
N GLU A 11 -12.20 -23.63 0.75
CA GLU A 11 -11.23 -23.63 -0.35
C GLU A 11 -10.13 -22.59 -0.13
N LEU A 12 -10.51 -21.37 0.25
CA LEU A 12 -9.59 -20.29 0.55
C LEU A 12 -8.71 -20.62 1.77
N GLU A 13 -9.28 -21.24 2.80
CA GLU A 13 -8.54 -21.70 3.98
C GLU A 13 -7.51 -22.78 3.62
N ARG A 14 -7.88 -23.75 2.76
CA ARG A 14 -6.94 -24.77 2.28
C ARG A 14 -5.76 -24.14 1.54
N ARG A 15 -6.04 -23.23 0.60
CA ARG A 15 -5.01 -22.51 -0.17
C ARG A 15 -4.11 -21.66 0.73
N ALA A 16 -4.67 -20.98 1.72
CA ALA A 16 -3.91 -20.22 2.70
C ALA A 16 -2.95 -21.11 3.52
N ARG A 17 -3.37 -22.33 3.90
CA ARG A 17 -2.52 -23.31 4.60
C ARG A 17 -1.39 -23.85 3.74
N GLU A 18 -1.61 -23.98 2.44
CA GLU A 18 -0.59 -24.33 1.45
C GLU A 18 0.42 -23.19 1.22
N GLY A 19 0.21 -22.02 1.84
CA GLY A 19 1.09 -20.86 1.78
C GLY A 19 0.72 -19.87 0.68
N GLU A 20 -0.40 -20.08 0.00
CA GLU A 20 -0.89 -19.16 -1.01
C GLU A 20 -1.47 -17.88 -0.37
N THR A 21 -1.24 -16.71 -0.98
CA THR A 21 -1.91 -15.47 -0.57
C THR A 21 -3.26 -15.36 -1.27
N VAL A 22 -4.33 -15.59 -0.51
CA VAL A 22 -5.72 -15.48 -0.97
C VAL A 22 -6.37 -14.13 -0.63
N VAL A 23 -5.80 -13.39 0.34
CA VAL A 23 -6.22 -12.01 0.64
C VAL A 23 -5.15 -11.02 0.19
N PRO A 24 -5.45 -10.10 -0.75
CA PRO A 24 -4.52 -9.05 -1.16
C PRO A 24 -4.05 -8.19 0.03
N GLY A 25 -2.74 -8.00 0.16
CA GLY A 25 -2.15 -7.26 1.27
C GLY A 25 -1.98 -8.07 2.57
N GLY A 26 -2.51 -9.29 2.63
CA GLY A 26 -2.45 -10.22 3.75
C GLY A 26 -1.33 -11.25 3.70
N THR A 27 -0.25 -10.99 2.96
CA THR A 27 0.84 -11.94 2.73
C THR A 27 1.51 -12.39 4.03
N GLY A 28 1.75 -13.70 4.17
CA GLY A 28 2.49 -14.31 5.29
C GLY A 28 1.63 -15.07 6.31
N GLY A 29 0.29 -14.95 6.24
CA GLY A 29 -0.64 -15.75 7.05
C GLY A 29 -0.88 -17.15 6.47
N LYS A 30 -0.99 -18.18 7.32
CA LYS A 30 -1.27 -19.58 6.95
C LYS A 30 -2.75 -19.99 7.09
N SER A 31 -3.64 -19.02 7.27
CA SER A 31 -5.09 -19.18 7.32
C SER A 31 -5.76 -17.97 6.68
N LEU A 32 -6.99 -18.14 6.21
CA LEU A 32 -7.77 -17.03 5.64
C LEU A 32 -7.86 -15.86 6.62
N GLU A 33 -8.23 -16.16 7.88
CA GLU A 33 -8.36 -15.16 8.94
C GLU A 33 -7.04 -14.42 9.22
N ALA A 34 -5.91 -15.12 9.24
CA ALA A 34 -4.62 -14.48 9.44
C ALA A 34 -4.28 -13.50 8.31
N GLN A 35 -4.60 -13.87 7.07
CA GLN A 35 -4.39 -12.98 5.93
C GLN A 35 -5.35 -11.79 5.95
N GLU A 36 -6.62 -11.98 6.36
CA GLU A 36 -7.59 -10.89 6.58
C GLU A 36 -7.05 -9.88 7.61
N HIS A 37 -6.59 -10.35 8.78
CA HIS A 37 -6.02 -9.48 9.82
C HIS A 37 -4.75 -8.75 9.37
N LEU A 38 -3.87 -9.41 8.62
CA LEU A 38 -2.67 -8.79 8.07
C LEU A 38 -3.01 -7.70 7.05
N ALA A 39 -3.94 -7.97 6.14
CA ALA A 39 -4.40 -7.02 5.14
C ALA A 39 -5.06 -5.80 5.80
N GLU A 40 -5.90 -6.03 6.80
CA GLU A 40 -6.55 -4.98 7.58
C GLU A 40 -5.52 -4.14 8.35
N GLY A 41 -4.60 -4.80 9.05
CA GLY A 41 -3.52 -4.15 9.79
C GLY A 41 -2.64 -3.28 8.90
N ARG A 42 -2.29 -3.76 7.71
CA ARG A 42 -1.52 -3.00 6.71
C ARG A 42 -2.29 -1.81 6.18
N SER A 43 -3.59 -1.97 5.92
CA SER A 43 -4.46 -0.89 5.43
C SER A 43 -4.61 0.21 6.49
N LYS A 44 -4.91 -0.18 7.74
CA LYS A 44 -5.01 0.75 8.88
C LYS A 44 -3.67 1.44 9.16
N GLY A 45 -2.58 0.70 9.13
CA GLY A 45 -1.22 1.23 9.31
C GLY A 45 -0.84 2.23 8.22
N GLY A 46 -1.14 1.90 6.96
CA GLY A 46 -0.92 2.79 5.81
C GLY A 46 -1.73 4.08 5.88
N GLN A 47 -3.01 4.01 6.26
CA GLN A 47 -3.84 5.19 6.45
C GLN A 47 -3.31 6.08 7.59
N LYS A 48 -3.05 5.50 8.77
CA LYS A 48 -2.54 6.25 9.93
C LYS A 48 -1.17 6.86 9.63
N GLY A 49 -0.23 6.07 9.09
CA GLY A 49 1.09 6.55 8.70
C GLY A 49 1.02 7.65 7.64
N GLY A 50 0.14 7.51 6.65
CA GLY A 50 -0.12 8.54 5.65
C GLY A 50 -0.66 9.83 6.23
N GLN A 51 -1.61 9.75 7.17
CA GLN A 51 -2.12 10.91 7.90
C GLN A 51 -1.03 11.60 8.72
N THR A 52 -0.29 10.85 9.54
CA THR A 52 0.83 11.37 10.32
C THR A 52 1.87 12.04 9.42
N ARG A 53 2.19 11.42 8.28
CA ARG A 53 3.14 12.01 7.32
C ARG A 53 2.59 13.32 6.74
N LYS A 54 1.31 13.36 6.37
CA LYS A 54 0.63 14.57 5.88
C LYS A 54 0.64 15.69 6.93
N GLU A 55 0.49 15.38 8.21
CA GLU A 55 0.58 16.37 9.29
C GLU A 55 2.01 16.92 9.44
N GLN A 56 3.03 16.07 9.34
CA GLN A 56 4.43 16.47 9.47
C GLN A 56 4.94 17.37 8.33
N VAL A 57 4.55 17.08 7.08
CA VAL A 57 5.04 17.81 5.88
C VAL A 57 4.02 18.78 5.29
N GLY A 58 2.82 18.83 5.86
CA GLY A 58 1.70 19.59 5.33
C GLY A 58 1.09 19.00 4.06
N LYS A 59 -0.01 19.63 3.61
CA LYS A 59 -0.78 19.21 2.44
C LYS A 59 0.04 19.27 1.15
N GLU A 60 0.80 20.35 0.96
CA GLU A 60 1.61 20.53 -0.26
C GLU A 60 2.75 19.53 -0.35
N GLY A 61 3.49 19.31 0.74
CA GLY A 61 4.55 18.30 0.77
C GLY A 61 4.01 16.89 0.51
N TYR A 62 2.85 16.55 1.07
CA TYR A 62 2.19 15.27 0.80
C TYR A 62 1.75 15.12 -0.66
N GLN A 63 1.22 16.19 -1.27
CA GLN A 63 0.83 16.20 -2.68
C GLN A 63 2.02 16.05 -3.62
N GLU A 64 3.13 16.74 -3.35
CA GLU A 64 4.36 16.63 -4.15
C GLU A 64 4.97 15.21 -4.05
N MET A 65 4.95 14.60 -2.86
CA MET A 65 5.36 13.18 -2.71
C MET A 65 4.46 12.25 -3.53
N GLY A 66 3.15 12.49 -3.54
CA GLY A 66 2.19 11.73 -4.35
C GLY A 66 2.42 11.91 -5.85
N ARG A 67 2.72 13.13 -6.31
CA ARG A 67 3.10 13.41 -7.71
C ARG A 67 4.35 12.65 -8.11
N LYS A 68 5.42 12.73 -7.32
CA LYS A 68 6.65 11.97 -7.55
C LYS A 68 6.36 10.46 -7.59
N GLY A 69 5.62 9.95 -6.62
CA GLY A 69 5.23 8.53 -6.56
C GLY A 69 4.49 8.06 -7.81
N GLY A 70 3.46 8.80 -8.25
CA GLY A 70 2.63 8.47 -9.42
C GLY A 70 3.35 8.54 -10.77
N LEU A 71 4.53 9.17 -10.85
CA LEU A 71 5.36 9.14 -12.05
C LEU A 71 6.17 7.85 -12.18
N SER A 72 6.40 7.13 -11.07
CA SER A 72 7.21 5.91 -11.08
C SER A 72 6.62 4.86 -12.01
N SER A 73 7.48 4.12 -12.70
CA SER A 73 7.09 2.93 -13.48
C SER A 73 8.09 1.81 -13.29
N THR A 74 7.75 0.64 -13.82
CA THR A 74 8.68 -0.49 -13.87
C THR A 74 10.02 -0.06 -14.49
N GLY A 75 11.09 -0.12 -13.69
CA GLY A 75 12.45 0.23 -14.12
C GLY A 75 12.82 1.71 -14.11
N GLU A 76 11.95 2.61 -13.66
CA GLU A 76 12.24 4.05 -13.63
C GLU A 76 11.57 4.74 -12.43
N SER A 77 12.37 5.46 -11.63
CA SER A 77 11.85 6.19 -10.49
C SER A 77 11.05 7.43 -10.93
N GLY A 78 10.12 7.85 -10.09
CA GLY A 78 9.35 9.08 -10.34
C GLY A 78 10.21 10.33 -10.48
N GLY A 79 11.35 10.40 -9.78
CA GLY A 79 12.29 11.51 -9.89
C GLY A 79 13.01 11.54 -11.24
N GLU A 80 13.50 10.40 -11.71
CA GLU A 80 14.13 10.28 -13.04
C GLU A 80 13.14 10.63 -14.15
N ARG A 81 11.90 10.15 -14.04
CA ARG A 81 10.86 10.49 -15.00
C ARG A 81 10.50 11.97 -14.97
N ALA A 82 10.37 12.55 -13.78
CA ALA A 82 10.07 13.97 -13.63
C ALA A 82 11.14 14.81 -14.34
N ALA A 83 12.41 14.51 -14.11
CA ALA A 83 13.54 15.16 -14.77
C ALA A 83 13.47 15.03 -16.30
N ARG A 84 13.22 13.82 -16.84
CA ARG A 84 13.11 13.62 -18.30
C ARG A 84 11.94 14.40 -18.92
N LYS A 85 10.80 14.47 -18.22
CA LYS A 85 9.59 15.15 -18.71
C LYS A 85 9.59 16.66 -18.45
N GLY A 86 10.63 17.20 -17.79
CA GLY A 86 10.67 18.59 -17.37
C GLY A 86 9.58 18.93 -16.34
N ILE A 87 9.14 17.95 -15.55
CA ILE A 87 8.20 18.16 -14.45
C ILE A 87 9.03 18.57 -13.23
N GLU A 88 8.85 19.81 -12.77
CA GLU A 88 9.48 20.28 -11.54
C GLU A 88 8.80 19.61 -10.34
N ILE A 89 9.60 19.01 -9.46
CA ILE A 89 9.15 18.40 -8.20
C ILE A 89 9.95 19.05 -7.08
N ASP A 90 9.25 19.70 -6.15
CA ASP A 90 9.91 20.39 -5.04
C ASP A 90 10.18 19.42 -3.89
N GLU A 91 11.36 18.80 -3.92
CA GLU A 91 11.76 17.85 -2.87
C GLU A 91 12.02 18.50 -1.51
N SER A 92 12.17 19.83 -1.45
CA SER A 92 12.34 20.53 -0.17
C SER A 92 11.09 20.42 0.69
N LYS A 93 9.91 20.30 0.07
CA LYS A 93 8.62 20.11 0.76
C LYS A 93 8.46 18.72 1.40
N PHE A 94 9.38 17.78 1.15
CA PHE A 94 9.35 16.44 1.75
C PHE A 94 9.97 16.39 3.13
N LYS A 95 10.75 17.41 3.50
CA LYS A 95 11.49 17.40 4.75
C LYS A 95 10.63 17.96 5.87
N THR A 96 10.64 17.29 7.01
CA THR A 96 10.10 17.86 8.24
C THR A 96 11.04 18.97 8.70
N ARG A 97 10.49 20.09 9.16
CA ARG A 97 11.31 21.10 9.85
C ARG A 97 11.95 20.43 11.07
N SER A 98 13.27 20.44 11.11
CA SER A 98 14.06 20.00 12.28
C SER A 98 14.07 21.10 13.33
#